data_AF-A0A967SUR6-F1
#
_entry.id   AF-A0A967SUR6-F1
#
_cell.length_a   1.000
_cell.length_b   1.000
_cell.length_c   1.000
_cell.angle_alpha   90.00
_cell.angle_beta   90.00
_cell.angle_gamma   90.00
#
_symmetry.space_group_name_H-M   'P 1'
#
loop_
_entity.id
_entity.type
_entity.pdbx_description
1 polymer ?
#
loop_
_entity_poly.entity_id
_entity_poly.type
_entity_poly.pdbx_seq_one_letter_code
_entity_poly.pdbx_strand_id
1 'polypeptide(L)'
;MRLLLNLLCLLCFFTITFAQSPFSQITQLKQYYESVEFEKTISTGKQLLNRDTQLTPEVIATIHRYLALSYYHTGKLDSSQAHFLSLLSIQPSTELDPVTTSPKIIEFFNEIKKDHAEFNESATSITYTKYLVEEDLRPGAAWRSALLPGWGQFYKNQSLRGKILGGAFWGSLIVTGISWFMEDQAHQDYLDSGSVEEINKNYDTYNQWFKTRRILTVSTIALWAITVGDAMWSPYPKPSIGSDKEGNVRIGLQWRLPD
;
A
#
# COMPACT_ATOMS: atom_id res chain seq x y z
N MET A 1 5.60 -34.68 14.41
CA MET A 1 4.19 -34.54 13.97
C MET A 1 3.31 -33.74 14.94
N ARG A 2 3.38 -33.96 16.26
CA ARG A 2 2.55 -33.24 17.26
C ARG A 2 2.86 -31.73 17.42
N LEU A 3 4.11 -31.30 17.19
CA LEU A 3 4.51 -29.89 17.21
C LEU A 3 3.98 -29.08 16.00
N LEU A 4 3.79 -29.73 14.85
CA LEU A 4 3.24 -29.12 13.63
C LEU A 4 1.73 -28.87 13.75
N LEU A 5 1.03 -29.70 14.53
CA LEU A 5 -0.41 -29.56 14.77
C LEU A 5 -0.72 -28.40 15.73
N ASN A 6 0.14 -28.17 16.73
CA ASN A 6 -0.02 -27.08 17.71
C ASN A 6 0.31 -25.70 17.12
N LEU A 7 1.21 -25.62 16.13
CA LEU A 7 1.49 -24.37 15.41
C LEU A 7 0.34 -23.96 14.48
N LEU A 8 -0.43 -24.96 13.98
CA LEU A 8 -1.57 -24.74 13.10
C LEU A 8 -2.81 -24.22 13.86
N CYS A 9 -3.01 -24.63 15.12
CA CYS A 9 -4.14 -24.18 15.94
C CYS A 9 -4.00 -22.76 16.50
N LEU A 10 -2.78 -22.23 16.62
CA LEU A 10 -2.54 -20.87 17.14
C LEU A 10 -2.81 -19.77 16.10
N LEU A 11 -2.99 -20.15 14.83
CA LEU A 11 -3.26 -19.25 13.69
C LEU A 11 -4.76 -18.96 13.49
N CYS A 12 -5.67 -19.62 14.21
CA CYS A 12 -7.11 -19.49 14.02
C CYS A 12 -7.82 -18.55 15.02
N PHE A 13 -7.10 -17.96 15.98
CA PHE A 13 -7.67 -17.05 16.99
C PHE A 13 -7.42 -15.57 16.70
N PHE A 14 -7.18 -15.19 15.43
CA PHE A 14 -7.29 -13.80 15.02
C PHE A 14 -8.78 -13.49 14.81
N THR A 15 -9.50 -13.28 15.91
CA THR A 15 -10.86 -12.74 15.86
C THR A 15 -10.79 -11.37 15.19
N ILE A 16 -11.31 -11.31 13.96
CA ILE A 16 -11.49 -10.09 13.20
C ILE A 16 -12.50 -9.24 13.98
N THR A 17 -12.00 -8.31 14.78
CA THR A 17 -12.81 -7.19 15.26
C THR A 17 -13.23 -6.40 14.03
N PHE A 18 -14.47 -6.62 13.58
CA PHE A 18 -15.08 -5.79 12.55
C PHE A 18 -15.29 -4.39 13.14
N ALA A 19 -14.30 -3.53 12.95
CA ALA A 19 -14.50 -2.09 13.03
C ALA A 19 -15.70 -1.74 12.13
N GLN A 20 -16.61 -0.89 12.61
CA GLN A 20 -17.80 -0.46 11.86
C GLN A 20 -17.35 -0.01 10.46
N SER A 21 -17.69 -0.79 9.43
CA SER A 21 -17.16 -0.54 8.10
C SER A 21 -17.66 0.82 7.59
N PRO A 22 -16.81 1.64 6.95
CA PRO A 22 -17.22 2.92 6.34
C PRO A 22 -18.45 2.81 5.43
N PHE A 23 -18.69 1.62 4.88
CA PHE A 23 -19.82 1.28 4.03
C PHE A 23 -21.20 1.60 4.66
N SER A 24 -21.39 1.35 5.96
CA SER A 24 -22.69 1.58 6.61
C SER A 24 -23.05 3.06 6.68
N GLN A 25 -22.06 3.93 6.84
CA GLN A 25 -22.27 5.38 6.96
C GLN A 25 -22.45 6.05 5.60
N ILE A 26 -21.84 5.52 4.54
CA ILE A 26 -22.11 5.97 3.17
C ILE A 26 -23.54 5.62 2.75
N THR A 27 -24.02 4.43 3.10
CA THR A 27 -25.44 4.08 2.87
C THR A 27 -26.37 5.05 3.59
N GLN A 28 -26.05 5.43 4.83
CA GLN A 28 -26.82 6.41 5.58
C GLN A 28 -26.79 7.81 4.93
N LEU A 29 -25.63 8.25 4.44
CA LEU A 29 -25.50 9.51 3.70
C LEU A 29 -26.41 9.54 2.46
N LYS A 30 -26.41 8.45 1.69
CA LYS A 30 -27.28 8.28 0.51
C LYS A 30 -28.76 8.35 0.90
N GLN A 31 -29.13 7.63 1.95
CA GLN A 31 -30.50 7.61 2.45
C GLN A 31 -30.99 9.00 2.88
N TYR A 32 -30.16 9.81 3.55
CA TYR A 32 -30.52 11.18 3.90
C TYR A 32 -30.76 12.04 2.67
N TYR A 33 -29.94 11.90 1.64
CA TYR A 33 -30.15 12.62 0.38
C TYR A 33 -31.45 12.19 -0.31
N GLU A 34 -31.68 10.88 -0.44
CA GLU A 34 -32.91 10.32 -1.04
C GLU A 34 -34.17 10.71 -0.26
N SER A 35 -34.04 10.90 1.06
CA SER A 35 -35.12 11.37 1.93
C SER A 35 -35.26 12.90 1.95
N VAL A 36 -34.54 13.63 1.08
CA VAL A 36 -34.58 15.11 0.97
C VAL A 36 -34.08 15.81 2.25
N GLU A 37 -33.35 15.10 3.11
CA GLU A 37 -32.78 15.63 4.36
C GLU A 37 -31.41 16.29 4.11
N PHE A 38 -31.36 17.30 3.24
CA PHE A 38 -30.11 17.89 2.73
C PHE A 38 -29.15 18.39 3.82
N GLU A 39 -29.66 19.00 4.89
CA GLU A 39 -28.82 19.48 6.01
C GLU A 39 -28.19 18.31 6.81
N LYS A 40 -28.88 17.17 6.90
CA LYS A 40 -28.29 15.95 7.49
C LYS A 40 -27.26 15.33 6.56
N THR A 41 -27.49 15.34 5.26
CA THR A 41 -26.49 14.92 4.26
C THR A 41 -25.23 15.77 4.37
N ILE A 42 -25.38 17.09 4.48
CA ILE A 42 -24.25 18.03 4.63
C ILE A 42 -23.46 17.75 5.91
N SER A 43 -24.13 17.66 7.05
CA SER A 43 -23.45 17.44 8.33
C SER A 43 -22.78 16.06 8.41
N THR A 44 -23.44 15.00 7.93
CA THR A 44 -22.89 13.64 7.87
C THR A 44 -21.72 13.54 6.90
N GLY A 45 -21.83 14.13 5.71
CA GLY A 45 -20.75 14.13 4.71
C GLY A 45 -19.50 14.86 5.20
N LYS A 46 -19.66 16.02 5.86
CA LYS A 46 -18.54 16.71 6.52
C LYS A 46 -17.89 15.86 7.60
N GLN A 47 -18.70 15.21 8.44
CA GLN A 47 -18.19 14.33 9.48
C GLN A 47 -17.37 13.18 8.88
N LEU A 48 -17.82 12.60 7.77
CA LEU A 48 -17.12 11.51 7.09
C LEU A 48 -15.76 11.96 6.52
N LEU A 49 -15.70 13.15 5.90
CA LEU A 49 -14.44 13.69 5.36
C LEU A 49 -13.42 14.07 6.46
N ASN A 50 -13.90 14.45 7.64
CA ASN A 50 -13.06 14.90 8.76
C ASN A 50 -12.54 13.76 9.65
N ARG A 51 -12.92 12.51 9.40
CA ARG A 51 -12.42 11.37 10.19
C ARG A 51 -11.08 10.90 9.66
N ASP A 52 -10.18 10.52 10.57
CA ASP A 52 -8.89 9.86 10.27
C ASP A 52 -9.08 8.39 9.82
N THR A 53 -10.03 8.15 8.93
CA THR A 53 -10.28 6.84 8.33
C THR A 53 -9.71 6.84 6.92
N GLN A 54 -8.97 5.80 6.55
CA GLN A 54 -8.52 5.62 5.16
C GLN A 54 -9.73 5.36 4.27
N LEU A 55 -10.27 6.42 3.66
CA LEU A 55 -11.35 6.34 2.68
C LEU A 55 -10.77 6.05 1.29
N THR A 56 -11.44 5.20 0.54
CA THR A 56 -11.07 4.96 -0.86
C THR A 56 -11.42 6.19 -1.71
N PRO A 57 -10.70 6.44 -2.83
CA PRO A 57 -11.02 7.55 -3.72
C PRO A 57 -12.48 7.55 -4.20
N GLU A 58 -13.04 6.38 -4.48
CA GLU A 58 -14.44 6.22 -4.87
C GLU A 58 -15.43 6.66 -3.77
N VAL A 59 -15.14 6.33 -2.51
CA VAL A 59 -15.96 6.75 -1.37
C VAL A 59 -15.88 8.26 -1.18
N ILE A 60 -14.69 8.85 -1.28
CA ILE A 60 -14.50 10.31 -1.18
C ILE A 60 -15.26 11.02 -2.31
N ALA A 61 -15.14 10.54 -3.54
CA ALA A 61 -15.89 11.06 -4.69
C ALA A 61 -17.41 10.97 -4.45
N THR A 62 -17.89 9.86 -3.89
CA THR A 62 -19.31 9.69 -3.52
C THR A 62 -19.75 10.73 -2.50
N ILE A 63 -18.97 10.95 -1.43
CA ILE A 63 -19.29 11.96 -0.42
C ILE A 63 -19.37 13.36 -1.03
N HIS A 64 -18.37 13.75 -1.84
CA HIS A 64 -18.37 15.05 -2.49
C HIS A 64 -19.55 15.25 -3.45
N ARG A 65 -19.95 14.21 -4.18
CA ARG A 65 -21.13 14.24 -5.03
C ARG A 65 -22.38 14.59 -4.23
N TYR A 66 -22.66 13.87 -3.14
CA TYR A 66 -23.85 14.13 -2.33
C TYR A 66 -23.78 15.46 -1.56
N LEU A 67 -22.59 15.88 -1.13
CA LEU A 67 -22.40 17.22 -0.56
C LEU A 67 -22.72 18.30 -1.59
N ALA A 68 -22.16 18.21 -2.79
CA ALA A 68 -22.40 19.19 -3.86
C ALA A 68 -23.89 19.29 -4.18
N LEU A 69 -24.54 18.15 -4.44
CA LEU A 69 -25.99 18.09 -4.72
C LEU A 69 -26.81 18.72 -3.57
N SER A 70 -26.50 18.37 -2.32
CA SER A 70 -27.23 18.91 -1.15
C SER A 70 -27.02 20.41 -1.00
N TYR A 71 -25.80 20.91 -1.20
CA TYR A 71 -25.51 22.34 -1.15
C TYR A 71 -26.26 23.12 -2.22
N TYR A 72 -26.32 22.59 -3.44
CA TYR A 72 -27.11 23.16 -4.52
C TYR A 72 -28.59 23.31 -4.11
N HIS A 73 -29.19 22.25 -3.57
CA HIS A 73 -30.59 22.30 -3.11
C HIS A 73 -30.82 23.29 -1.97
N THR A 74 -29.82 23.54 -1.12
CA THR A 74 -29.89 24.55 -0.05
C THR A 74 -29.52 25.97 -0.51
N GLY A 75 -29.27 26.19 -1.81
CA GLY A 75 -28.92 27.49 -2.39
C GLY A 75 -27.48 27.96 -2.13
N LYS A 76 -26.63 27.10 -1.55
CA LYS A 76 -25.22 27.41 -1.23
C LYS A 76 -24.32 27.05 -2.42
N LEU A 77 -24.46 27.79 -3.51
CA LEU A 77 -23.85 27.46 -4.81
C LEU A 77 -22.30 27.41 -4.76
N ASP A 78 -21.64 28.32 -4.05
CA ASP A 78 -20.17 28.32 -3.93
C ASP A 78 -19.65 27.03 -3.27
N SER A 79 -20.34 26.57 -2.22
CA SER A 79 -20.01 25.31 -1.54
C SER A 79 -20.29 24.11 -2.44
N SER A 80 -21.37 24.16 -3.22
CA SER A 80 -21.66 23.15 -4.23
C SER A 80 -20.54 23.05 -5.27
N GLN A 81 -20.09 24.20 -5.77
CA GLN A 81 -19.02 24.27 -6.76
C GLN A 81 -17.70 23.73 -6.21
N ALA A 82 -17.31 24.12 -5.00
CA ALA A 82 -16.09 23.61 -4.36
C ALA A 82 -16.10 22.07 -4.25
N HIS A 83 -17.24 21.46 -3.90
CA HIS A 83 -17.35 20.01 -3.83
C HIS A 83 -17.41 19.32 -5.19
N PHE A 84 -17.99 19.94 -6.22
CA PHE A 84 -17.90 19.43 -7.59
C PHE A 84 -16.47 19.50 -8.14
N LEU A 85 -15.72 20.57 -7.87
CA LEU A 85 -14.30 20.66 -8.20
C LEU A 85 -13.48 19.58 -7.47
N SER A 86 -13.77 19.35 -6.19
CA SER A 86 -13.14 18.27 -5.42
C SER A 86 -13.44 16.89 -6.03
N LEU A 87 -14.68 16.64 -6.46
CA LEU A 87 -15.08 15.43 -7.18
C LEU A 87 -14.31 15.26 -8.51
N LEU A 88 -14.23 16.33 -9.32
CA LEU A 88 -13.48 16.32 -10.59
C LEU A 88 -11.98 16.08 -10.39
N SER A 89 -11.41 16.51 -9.26
CA SER A 89 -10.00 16.22 -8.93
C SER A 89 -9.73 14.74 -8.70
N ILE A 90 -10.75 13.96 -8.30
CA ILE A 90 -10.65 12.52 -8.05
C ILE A 90 -11.06 11.73 -9.30
N GLN A 91 -12.14 12.14 -9.95
CA GLN A 91 -12.73 11.47 -11.12
C GLN A 91 -13.02 12.50 -12.23
N PRO A 92 -12.02 12.87 -13.05
CA PRO A 92 -12.16 13.91 -14.08
C PRO A 92 -13.21 13.60 -15.15
N SER A 93 -13.43 12.31 -15.42
CA SER A 93 -14.41 11.82 -16.40
C SER A 93 -15.83 11.69 -15.84
N THR A 94 -16.11 12.16 -14.62
CA THR A 94 -17.43 12.03 -14.00
C THR A 94 -18.52 12.69 -14.85
N GLU A 95 -19.68 12.03 -14.89
CA GLU A 95 -20.94 12.51 -15.43
C GLU A 95 -22.04 12.30 -14.39
N LEU A 96 -23.00 13.21 -14.34
CA LEU A 96 -24.17 13.08 -13.46
C LEU A 96 -25.28 12.34 -14.19
N ASP A 97 -25.95 11.43 -13.49
CA ASP A 97 -27.03 10.63 -14.06
C ASP A 97 -28.29 11.51 -14.30
N PRO A 98 -28.77 11.64 -15.55
CA PRO A 98 -29.96 12.43 -15.89
C PRO A 98 -31.26 11.85 -15.34
N VAL A 99 -31.29 10.58 -14.95
CA VAL A 99 -32.46 9.95 -14.34
C VAL A 99 -32.62 10.39 -12.89
N THR A 100 -31.51 10.55 -12.16
CA THR A 100 -31.53 10.86 -10.72
C THR A 100 -31.24 12.32 -10.40
N THR A 101 -30.76 13.10 -11.38
CA THR A 101 -30.28 14.47 -11.17
C THR A 101 -31.06 15.45 -12.04
N SER A 102 -31.51 16.56 -11.45
CA SER A 102 -32.29 17.55 -12.20
C SER A 102 -31.46 18.20 -13.32
N PRO A 103 -32.07 18.56 -14.47
CA PRO A 103 -31.37 19.20 -15.60
C PRO A 103 -30.56 20.44 -15.20
N LYS A 104 -31.09 21.27 -14.30
CA LYS A 104 -30.41 22.49 -13.82
C LYS A 104 -29.10 22.21 -13.08
N ILE A 105 -29.06 21.12 -12.30
CA ILE A 105 -27.83 20.70 -11.59
C ILE A 105 -26.82 20.15 -12.60
N ILE A 106 -27.28 19.43 -13.62
CA ILE A 106 -26.43 18.89 -14.67
C ILE A 106 -25.79 20.02 -15.48
N GLU A 107 -26.57 21.03 -15.86
CA GLU A 107 -26.08 22.24 -16.52
C GLU A 107 -25.02 22.95 -15.65
N PHE A 108 -25.32 23.16 -14.37
CA PHE A 108 -24.38 23.77 -13.41
C PHE A 108 -23.07 22.96 -13.27
N PHE A 109 -23.16 21.64 -13.19
CA PHE A 109 -21.98 20.77 -13.12
C PHE A 109 -21.16 20.80 -14.41
N ASN A 110 -21.81 20.82 -15.57
CA ASN A 110 -21.14 20.86 -16.86
C ASN A 110 -20.42 22.20 -17.09
N GLU A 111 -20.99 23.31 -16.61
CA GLU A 111 -20.32 24.62 -16.59
C GLU A 111 -19.03 24.55 -15.76
N ILE A 112 -19.11 24.01 -14.53
CA ILE A 112 -17.92 23.82 -13.67
C ILE A 112 -16.87 22.94 -14.34
N LYS A 113 -17.29 21.84 -14.98
CA LYS A 113 -16.40 20.90 -15.67
C LYS A 113 -15.69 21.56 -16.86
N LYS A 114 -16.42 22.39 -17.61
CA LYS A 114 -15.87 23.17 -18.72
C LYS A 114 -14.84 24.18 -18.21
N ASP A 115 -15.20 24.97 -17.21
CA ASP A 115 -14.30 25.96 -16.61
C ASP A 115 -13.03 25.30 -16.06
N HIS A 116 -13.17 24.17 -15.37
CA HIS A 116 -12.04 23.40 -14.85
C HIS A 116 -11.13 22.83 -15.95
N ALA A 117 -11.67 22.49 -17.12
CA ALA A 117 -10.89 21.98 -18.25
C ALA A 117 -10.18 23.11 -19.03
N GLU A 118 -10.78 24.30 -19.07
CA GLU A 118 -10.26 25.46 -19.81
C GLU A 118 -9.27 26.32 -18.98
N PHE A 119 -9.29 26.25 -17.63
CA PHE A 119 -8.45 27.08 -16.76
C PHE A 119 -7.10 26.46 -16.34
N ASN A 120 -6.03 27.25 -16.52
CA ASN A 120 -4.80 27.20 -15.73
C ASN A 120 -5.12 27.61 -14.27
N GLU A 121 -4.48 26.98 -13.26
CA GLU A 121 -4.76 27.03 -11.81
C GLU A 121 -4.92 28.42 -11.12
N SER A 122 -4.88 29.54 -11.84
CA SER A 122 -4.75 30.90 -11.30
C SER A 122 -6.02 31.76 -11.21
N ALA A 123 -7.21 31.34 -11.66
CA ALA A 123 -8.38 32.25 -11.69
C ALA A 123 -9.68 31.79 -11.01
N THR A 124 -9.79 30.55 -10.55
CA THR A 124 -10.93 30.17 -9.68
C THR A 124 -10.68 30.71 -8.27
N SER A 125 -11.43 31.74 -7.87
CA SER A 125 -11.41 32.31 -6.51
C SER A 125 -11.94 31.35 -5.43
N ILE A 126 -12.53 30.21 -5.84
CA ILE A 126 -13.14 29.24 -4.96
C ILE A 126 -12.08 28.25 -4.48
N THR A 127 -11.88 28.22 -3.17
CA THR A 127 -11.03 27.23 -2.50
C THR A 127 -11.73 25.86 -2.48
N TYR A 128 -11.06 24.83 -2.98
CA TYR A 128 -11.54 23.45 -2.94
C TYR A 128 -10.41 22.48 -2.55
N THR A 129 -10.79 21.27 -2.13
CA THR A 129 -9.83 20.23 -1.73
C THR A 129 -9.41 19.42 -2.95
N LYS A 130 -8.13 19.52 -3.34
CA LYS A 130 -7.53 18.69 -4.39
C LYS A 130 -6.96 17.41 -3.77
N TYR A 131 -7.47 16.26 -4.17
CA TYR A 131 -7.01 14.96 -3.68
C TYR A 131 -5.86 14.44 -4.54
N LEU A 132 -4.85 13.86 -3.89
CA LEU A 132 -3.72 13.21 -4.57
C LEU A 132 -3.76 11.73 -4.20
N VAL A 133 -4.14 10.89 -5.16
CA VAL A 133 -4.22 9.45 -4.96
C VAL A 133 -2.81 8.89 -5.03
N GLU A 134 -2.27 8.45 -3.89
CA GLU A 134 -0.99 7.76 -3.83
C GLU A 134 -1.21 6.25 -3.82
N GLU A 135 -0.62 5.55 -4.78
CA GLU A 135 -0.61 4.09 -4.78
C GLU A 135 0.34 3.56 -3.70
N ASP A 136 -0.12 2.57 -2.92
CA ASP A 136 0.74 1.91 -1.95
C ASP A 136 1.77 1.01 -2.66
N LEU A 137 3.04 1.36 -2.54
CA LEU A 137 4.14 0.64 -3.18
C LEU A 137 4.47 -0.70 -2.47
N ARG A 138 3.96 -0.95 -1.26
CA ARG A 138 4.34 -2.11 -0.43
C ARG A 138 3.98 -3.47 -1.06
N PRO A 139 2.76 -3.72 -1.56
CA PRO A 139 2.44 -4.99 -2.22
C PRO A 139 3.30 -5.20 -3.47
N GLY A 140 3.50 -4.12 -4.23
CA GLY A 140 4.38 -4.07 -5.40
C GLY A 140 5.83 -4.41 -5.09
N ALA A 141 6.33 -3.95 -3.94
CA ALA A 141 7.67 -4.24 -3.47
C ALA A 141 7.80 -5.68 -2.98
N ALA A 142 6.80 -6.19 -2.26
CA ALA A 142 6.83 -7.53 -1.68
C ALA A 142 6.97 -8.63 -2.74
N TRP A 143 6.19 -8.60 -3.82
CA TRP A 143 6.30 -9.60 -4.87
C TRP A 143 7.64 -9.53 -5.61
N ARG A 144 8.18 -8.33 -5.80
CA ARG A 144 9.51 -8.13 -6.40
C ARG A 144 10.60 -8.73 -5.54
N SER A 145 10.57 -8.50 -4.23
CA SER A 145 11.53 -9.10 -3.29
C SER A 145 11.35 -10.61 -3.13
N ALA A 146 10.13 -11.14 -3.32
CA ALA A 146 9.89 -12.58 -3.31
C ALA A 146 10.59 -13.27 -4.50
N LEU A 147 10.58 -12.64 -5.67
CA LEU A 147 11.29 -13.12 -6.85
C LEU A 147 12.80 -12.88 -6.76
N LEU A 148 13.20 -11.66 -6.42
CA LEU A 148 14.61 -11.23 -6.37
C LEU A 148 14.83 -10.42 -5.08
N PRO A 149 15.37 -11.04 -4.02
CA PRO A 149 15.66 -10.36 -2.76
C PRO A 149 16.48 -9.08 -2.96
N GLY A 150 15.97 -7.98 -2.40
CA GLY A 150 16.52 -6.63 -2.56
C GLY A 150 15.84 -5.78 -3.63
N TRP A 151 15.17 -6.38 -4.63
CA TRP A 151 14.53 -5.64 -5.73
C TRP A 151 13.39 -4.74 -5.25
N GLY A 152 12.54 -5.23 -4.34
CA GLY A 152 11.44 -4.45 -3.77
C GLY A 152 11.90 -3.20 -3.02
N GLN A 153 13.03 -3.26 -2.33
CA GLN A 153 13.61 -2.11 -1.65
C GLN A 153 14.09 -1.04 -2.66
N PHE A 154 14.71 -1.44 -3.77
CA PHE A 154 15.06 -0.50 -4.84
C PHE A 154 13.82 0.13 -5.47
N TYR A 155 12.74 -0.64 -5.67
CA TYR A 155 11.47 -0.14 -6.17
C TYR A 155 10.85 0.93 -5.25
N LYS A 156 11.01 0.81 -3.93
CA LYS A 156 10.59 1.82 -2.94
C LYS A 156 11.60 2.97 -2.74
N ASN A 157 12.58 3.13 -3.64
CA ASN A 157 13.69 4.09 -3.52
C ASN A 157 14.56 3.93 -2.25
N GLN A 158 14.58 2.75 -1.64
CA GLN A 158 15.40 2.43 -0.46
C GLN A 158 16.71 1.74 -0.86
N SER A 159 17.57 2.45 -1.60
CA SER A 159 18.77 1.86 -2.22
C SER A 159 19.75 1.23 -1.23
N LEU A 160 19.96 1.85 -0.06
CA LEU A 160 20.84 1.31 0.98
C LEU A 160 20.31 -0.02 1.55
N ARG A 161 19.00 -0.11 1.85
CA ARG A 161 18.38 -1.35 2.32
C ARG A 161 18.45 -2.44 1.27
N GLY A 162 18.17 -2.10 0.00
CA GLY A 162 18.27 -3.02 -1.12
C GLY A 162 19.67 -3.62 -1.27
N LYS A 163 20.73 -2.80 -1.13
CA LYS A 163 22.12 -3.27 -1.15
C LYS A 163 22.45 -4.20 0.03
N ILE A 164 22.07 -3.84 1.25
CA ILE A 164 22.40 -4.62 2.45
C ILE A 164 21.65 -5.96 2.46
N LEU A 165 20.32 -5.93 2.32
CA LEU A 165 19.49 -7.13 2.40
C LEU A 165 19.68 -8.03 1.17
N GLY A 166 19.70 -7.43 -0.02
CA GLY A 166 19.98 -8.17 -1.25
C GLY A 166 21.38 -8.77 -1.24
N GLY A 167 22.40 -7.98 -0.87
CA GLY A 167 23.77 -8.45 -0.77
C GLY A 167 23.95 -9.59 0.24
N ALA A 168 23.33 -9.49 1.42
CA ALA A 168 23.35 -10.55 2.42
C ALA A 168 22.69 -11.83 1.90
N PHE A 169 21.53 -11.74 1.25
CA PHE A 169 20.87 -12.89 0.65
C PHE A 169 21.73 -13.55 -0.44
N TRP A 170 22.19 -12.78 -1.43
CA TRP A 170 22.95 -13.32 -2.55
C TRP A 170 24.30 -13.91 -2.11
N GLY A 171 24.99 -13.25 -1.17
CA GLY A 171 26.18 -13.80 -0.55
C GLY A 171 25.91 -15.12 0.18
N SER A 172 24.84 -15.18 0.97
CA SER A 172 24.43 -16.41 1.64
C SER A 172 24.07 -17.52 0.66
N LEU A 173 23.36 -17.21 -0.43
CA LEU A 173 22.99 -18.18 -1.46
C LEU A 173 24.22 -18.78 -2.16
N ILE A 174 25.20 -17.94 -2.52
CA ILE A 174 26.46 -18.39 -3.12
C ILE A 174 27.20 -19.34 -2.17
N VAL A 175 27.34 -18.95 -0.90
CA VAL A 175 28.03 -19.77 0.12
C VAL A 175 27.28 -21.09 0.36
N THR A 176 25.94 -21.07 0.39
CA THR A 176 25.11 -22.28 0.45
C THR A 176 25.37 -23.19 -0.77
N GLY A 177 25.43 -22.63 -1.98
CA GLY A 177 25.75 -23.39 -3.19
C GLY A 177 27.13 -24.05 -3.14
N ILE A 178 28.15 -23.32 -2.69
CA ILE A 178 29.51 -23.87 -2.47
C ILE A 178 29.47 -25.01 -1.45
N SER A 179 28.78 -24.83 -0.32
CA SER A 179 28.67 -25.87 0.70
C SER A 179 27.97 -27.14 0.21
N TRP A 180 27.02 -26.99 -0.73
CA TRP A 180 26.34 -28.12 -1.36
C TRP A 180 27.30 -28.95 -2.22
N PHE A 181 28.13 -28.28 -3.02
CA PHE A 181 29.15 -28.93 -3.83
C PHE A 181 30.24 -29.61 -2.97
N MET A 182 30.68 -28.96 -1.89
CA MET A 182 31.66 -29.54 -0.96
C MET A 182 31.12 -30.76 -0.21
N GLU A 183 29.84 -30.75 0.18
CA GLU A 183 29.20 -31.93 0.78
C GLU A 183 29.15 -33.10 -0.20
N ASP A 184 28.76 -32.84 -1.45
CA ASP A 184 28.65 -33.89 -2.48
C ASP A 184 30.02 -34.53 -2.74
N GLN A 185 31.06 -33.72 -2.89
CA GLN A 185 32.44 -34.20 -3.01
C GLN A 185 32.86 -35.06 -1.81
N ALA A 186 32.65 -34.57 -0.59
CA ALA A 186 33.01 -35.30 0.63
C ALA A 186 32.20 -36.61 0.80
N HIS A 187 30.98 -36.65 0.28
CA HIS A 187 30.17 -37.87 0.24
C HIS A 187 30.81 -38.91 -0.69
N GLN A 188 31.23 -38.51 -1.90
CA GLN A 188 31.91 -39.44 -2.82
C GLN A 188 33.21 -39.97 -2.22
N ASP A 189 34.04 -39.11 -1.62
CA ASP A 189 35.29 -39.54 -0.97
C ASP A 189 35.03 -40.56 0.16
N TYR A 190 33.92 -40.42 0.90
CA TYR A 190 33.48 -41.39 1.89
C TYR A 190 33.08 -42.74 1.27
N LEU A 191 32.36 -42.73 0.14
CA LEU A 191 31.96 -43.96 -0.56
C LEU A 191 33.14 -44.71 -1.18
N ASP A 192 34.15 -43.97 -1.62
CA ASP A 192 35.36 -44.51 -2.26
C ASP A 192 36.43 -45.00 -1.25
N SER A 193 36.15 -44.89 0.05
CA SER A 193 37.11 -45.22 1.11
C SER A 193 37.37 -46.73 1.21
N GLY A 194 38.64 -47.14 1.16
CA GLY A 194 39.06 -48.56 1.15
C GLY A 194 39.45 -49.12 2.52
N SER A 195 39.75 -48.25 3.50
CA SER A 195 40.17 -48.64 4.84
C SER A 195 39.28 -48.05 5.94
N VAL A 196 39.23 -48.70 7.10
CA VAL A 196 38.42 -48.25 8.25
C VAL A 196 38.85 -46.86 8.75
N GLU A 197 40.15 -46.55 8.70
CA GLU A 197 40.68 -45.24 9.09
C GLU A 197 40.22 -44.13 8.14
N GLU A 198 40.27 -44.38 6.82
CA GLU A 198 39.78 -43.46 5.79
C GLU A 198 38.27 -43.24 5.89
N ILE A 199 37.50 -44.32 6.13
CA ILE A 199 36.05 -44.25 6.32
C ILE A 199 35.70 -43.28 7.45
N ASN A 200 36.34 -43.41 8.62
CA ASN A 200 36.06 -42.55 9.76
C ASN A 200 36.41 -41.07 9.47
N LYS A 201 37.58 -40.82 8.87
CA LYS A 201 38.01 -39.47 8.52
C LYS A 201 37.08 -38.81 7.50
N ASN A 202 36.76 -39.51 6.41
CA ASN A 202 35.93 -38.97 5.33
C ASN A 202 34.47 -38.81 5.79
N TYR A 203 33.99 -39.71 6.66
CA TYR A 203 32.69 -39.54 7.31
C TYR A 203 32.62 -38.25 8.15
N ASP A 204 33.66 -37.95 8.94
CA ASP A 204 33.68 -36.73 9.74
C ASP A 204 33.67 -35.47 8.87
N THR A 205 34.45 -35.45 7.78
CA THR A 205 34.45 -34.35 6.81
C THR A 205 33.08 -34.19 6.14
N TYR A 206 32.48 -35.28 5.66
CA TYR A 206 31.13 -35.28 5.10
C TYR A 206 30.11 -34.74 6.12
N ASN A 207 30.13 -35.22 7.36
CA ASN A 207 29.22 -34.80 8.41
C ASN A 207 29.38 -33.32 8.78
N GLN A 208 30.59 -32.76 8.72
CA GLN A 208 30.83 -31.33 8.92
C GLN A 208 30.20 -30.50 7.80
N TRP A 209 30.41 -30.87 6.53
CA TRP A 209 29.80 -30.17 5.40
C TRP A 209 28.28 -30.29 5.39
N PHE A 210 27.75 -31.46 5.71
CA PHE A 210 26.31 -31.68 5.87
C PHE A 210 25.67 -30.73 6.91
N LYS A 211 26.29 -30.61 8.10
CA LYS A 211 25.83 -29.68 9.14
C LYS A 211 25.92 -28.23 8.69
N THR A 212 27.03 -27.87 8.04
CA THR A 212 27.30 -26.52 7.53
C THR A 212 26.25 -26.12 6.48
N ARG A 213 26.06 -26.96 5.45
CA ARG A 213 25.05 -26.73 4.41
C ARG A 213 23.66 -26.58 5.02
N ARG A 214 23.28 -27.42 5.98
CA ARG A 214 21.96 -27.34 6.63
C ARG A 214 21.76 -25.99 7.33
N ILE A 215 22.75 -25.52 8.09
CA ILE A 215 22.68 -24.21 8.77
C ILE A 215 22.59 -23.08 7.75
N LEU A 216 23.43 -23.13 6.72
CA LEU A 216 23.46 -22.12 5.65
C LEU A 216 22.13 -22.07 4.89
N THR A 217 21.58 -23.22 4.50
CA THR A 217 20.29 -23.32 3.81
C THR A 217 19.17 -22.68 4.64
N VAL A 218 19.07 -23.02 5.93
CA VAL A 218 18.07 -22.43 6.83
C VAL A 218 18.26 -20.92 6.95
N SER A 219 19.52 -20.46 7.06
CA SER A 219 19.86 -19.04 7.15
C SER A 219 19.51 -18.28 5.86
N THR A 220 19.78 -18.85 4.68
CA THR A 220 19.42 -18.27 3.38
C THR A 220 17.92 -18.12 3.25
N ILE A 221 17.14 -19.13 3.65
CA ILE A 221 15.67 -19.08 3.65
C ILE A 221 15.16 -18.01 4.63
N ALA A 222 15.76 -17.91 5.82
CA ALA A 222 15.40 -16.87 6.80
C ALA A 222 15.69 -15.46 6.26
N LEU A 223 16.86 -15.26 5.63
CA LEU A 223 17.20 -14.00 4.97
C LEU A 223 16.23 -13.65 3.85
N TRP A 224 15.85 -14.62 3.01
CA TRP A 224 14.83 -14.45 1.99
C TRP A 224 13.52 -13.93 2.60
N ALA A 225 13.00 -14.60 3.63
CA ALA A 225 11.77 -14.21 4.32
C ALA A 225 11.87 -12.80 4.93
N ILE A 226 13.01 -12.45 5.54
CA ILE A 226 13.28 -11.11 6.08
C ILE A 226 13.23 -10.06 4.95
N THR A 227 13.80 -10.34 3.77
CA THR A 227 13.80 -9.38 2.67
C THR A 227 12.41 -9.11 2.10
N VAL A 228 11.55 -10.14 2.03
CA VAL A 228 10.15 -10.03 1.61
C VAL A 228 9.35 -9.27 2.66
N GLY A 229 9.53 -9.61 3.94
CA GLY A 229 8.86 -8.91 5.03
C GLY A 229 9.26 -7.44 5.12
N ASP A 230 10.55 -7.11 5.00
CA ASP A 230 10.99 -5.72 4.95
C ASP A 230 10.35 -4.99 3.75
N ALA A 231 10.25 -5.62 2.58
CA ALA A 231 9.61 -5.00 1.43
C ALA A 231 8.12 -4.70 1.68
N MET A 232 7.43 -5.57 2.43
CA MET A 232 6.01 -5.43 2.74
C MET A 232 5.72 -4.41 3.84
N TRP A 233 6.54 -4.35 4.90
CA TRP A 233 6.23 -3.52 6.08
C TRP A 233 7.11 -2.29 6.23
N SER A 234 8.29 -2.22 5.60
CA SER A 234 9.17 -1.09 5.82
C SER A 234 8.58 0.21 5.26
N PRO A 235 8.57 1.29 6.07
CA PRO A 235 8.07 2.58 5.63
C PRO A 235 8.95 3.12 4.50
N TYR A 236 8.33 3.73 3.50
CA TYR A 236 9.00 4.31 2.36
C TYR A 236 8.71 5.82 2.28
N PRO A 237 9.57 6.60 1.59
CA PRO A 237 9.37 8.03 1.44
C PRO A 237 8.07 8.27 0.69
N LYS A 238 7.19 9.08 1.27
CA LYS A 238 5.92 9.50 0.65
C LYS A 238 6.02 10.94 0.18
N PRO A 239 5.27 11.34 -0.87
CA PRO A 239 5.07 12.74 -1.16
C PRO A 239 4.46 13.41 0.07
N SER A 240 5.00 14.56 0.46
CA SER A 240 4.35 15.41 1.45
C SER A 240 4.13 16.80 0.89
N ILE A 241 3.03 17.40 1.35
CA ILE A 241 2.62 18.73 0.98
C ILE A 241 3.18 19.66 2.05
N GLY A 242 4.18 20.46 1.68
CA GLY A 242 4.70 21.55 2.50
C GLY A 242 4.16 22.88 2.01
N SER A 243 4.12 23.88 2.89
CA SER A 243 3.94 25.29 2.51
C SER A 243 5.27 26.00 2.76
N ASP A 244 5.73 26.80 1.80
CA ASP A 244 6.87 27.69 2.06
C ASP A 244 6.45 28.90 2.91
N LYS A 245 7.42 29.74 3.31
CA LYS A 245 7.16 30.93 4.15
C LYS A 245 6.27 31.97 3.45
N GLU A 246 6.11 31.86 2.14
CA GLU A 246 5.29 32.75 1.30
C GLU A 246 3.88 32.18 1.09
N GLY A 247 3.58 31.00 1.65
CA GLY A 247 2.28 30.34 1.53
C GLY A 247 2.15 29.47 0.27
N ASN A 248 3.16 29.38 -0.58
CA ASN A 248 3.09 28.55 -1.78
C ASN A 248 3.15 27.06 -1.39
N VAL A 249 2.26 26.28 -1.98
CA VAL A 249 2.24 24.83 -1.81
C VAL A 249 3.42 24.22 -2.57
N ARG A 250 4.35 23.59 -1.84
CA ARG A 250 5.44 22.80 -2.41
C ARG A 250 5.17 21.32 -2.20
N ILE A 251 5.07 20.58 -3.31
CA ILE A 251 5.06 19.12 -3.28
C ILE A 251 6.52 18.68 -3.19
N GLY A 252 6.91 18.13 -2.05
CA GLY A 252 8.26 17.61 -1.82
C GLY A 252 8.22 16.14 -1.43
N LEU A 253 9.29 15.41 -1.71
CA LEU A 253 9.51 14.11 -1.07
C LEU A 253 10.13 14.38 0.30
N GLN A 254 9.34 14.34 1.37
CA GLN A 254 9.93 14.36 2.71
C GLN A 254 10.40 12.96 3.07
N TRP A 255 11.71 12.86 3.34
CA TRP A 255 12.35 11.69 3.93
C TRP A 255 12.08 11.61 5.43
N ARG A 256 10.85 11.88 5.87
CA ARG A 256 10.49 11.72 7.27
C ARG A 256 10.01 10.28 7.44
N LEU A 257 10.81 9.48 8.15
CA LEU A 257 10.32 8.20 8.65
C LEU A 257 9.06 8.51 9.48
N PRO A 258 7.93 7.81 9.26
CA PRO A 258 6.79 7.96 10.15
C PRO A 258 7.25 7.65 11.57
N ASP A 259 6.93 8.54 12.50
CA ASP A 259 7.21 8.41 13.93
C ASP A 259 6.54 7.15 14.51
#